data_AF-A0A3A0G6S4-F1
#
_entry.id   AF-A0A3A0G6S4-F1
#
_cell.length_a   1.000
_cell.length_b   1.000
_cell.length_c   1.000
_cell.angle_alpha   90.00
_cell.angle_beta   90.00
_cell.angle_gamma   90.00
#
_symmetry.space_group_name_H-M   'P 1'
#
loop_
_entity.id
_entity.type
_entity.pdbx_description
1 polymer ?
#
loop_
_entity_poly.entity_id
_entity_poly.type
_entity_poly.pdbx_seq_one_letter_code
_entity_poly.pdbx_strand_id
1 'polypeptide(L)' 'NLSFPRHIAMYLCRKHTTASYPEIGAHFGGRDHSSVIHAAEVVKAKIGANDQVREIVGEIEKKLLG' A
#
# COMPACT_ATOMS: atom_id res chain seq x y z
N ASN A 1 4.10 -1.65 -16.17
CA ASN A 1 3.55 -0.59 -15.28
C ASN A 1 3.73 -1.01 -13.83
N LEU A 2 4.73 -0.45 -13.11
CA LEU A 2 5.14 -0.87 -11.75
C LEU A 2 4.42 -0.08 -10.62
N SER A 3 3.35 0.66 -10.93
CA SER A 3 2.68 1.51 -9.93
C SER A 3 1.92 0.70 -8.88
N PHE A 4 1.20 -0.34 -9.29
CA PHE A 4 0.30 -1.06 -8.39
C PHE A 4 1.02 -1.84 -7.28
N PRO A 5 2.12 -2.60 -7.53
CA PRO A 5 2.89 -3.22 -6.45
C PRO A 5 3.43 -2.21 -5.43
N ARG A 6 3.87 -1.03 -5.91
CA ARG A 6 4.33 0.03 -5.01
C ARG A 6 3.18 0.59 -4.17
N HIS A 7 1.99 0.75 -4.75
CA HIS A 7 0.83 1.21 -4.00
C HIS A 7 0.45 0.20 -2.91
N ILE A 8 0.51 -1.10 -3.21
CA ILE A 8 0.27 -2.15 -2.21
C ILE A 8 1.26 -2.02 -1.06
N ALA A 9 2.56 -1.85 -1.35
CA ALA A 9 3.57 -1.67 -0.32
C ALA A 9 3.30 -0.43 0.56
N MET A 10 2.97 0.72 -0.05
CA MET A 10 2.60 1.94 0.68
C MET A 10 1.36 1.75 1.57
N TYR A 11 0.33 1.07 1.06
CA TYR A 11 -0.87 0.73 1.81
C TYR A 11 -0.55 -0.15 3.03
N LEU A 12 0.26 -1.19 2.84
CA LEU A 12 0.65 -2.10 3.93
C LEU A 12 1.53 -1.41 4.97
N CYS A 13 2.48 -0.56 4.56
CA CYS A 13 3.25 0.27 5.50
C CYS A 13 2.31 1.15 6.34
N ARG A 14 1.32 1.79 5.70
CA ARG A 14 0.37 2.63 6.44
C ARG A 14 -0.53 1.83 7.39
N LYS A 15 -0.88 0.60 7.03
CA LYS A 15 -1.74 -0.28 7.83
C LYS A 15 -1.02 -0.85 9.05
N HIS A 16 0.27 -1.20 8.92
CA HIS A 16 1.00 -1.99 9.91
C HIS A 16 2.13 -1.26 10.63
N THR A 17 2.36 0.01 10.30
CA THR A 17 3.38 0.82 10.98
C THR A 17 2.77 2.12 11.50
N THR A 18 3.47 2.76 12.43
CA THR A 18 3.12 4.09 12.92
C THR A 18 3.63 5.22 12.01
N ALA A 19 4.29 4.88 10.88
CA ALA A 19 4.86 5.88 9.98
C ALA A 19 3.76 6.75 9.34
N SER A 20 4.04 8.05 9.30
CA SER A 20 3.21 9.06 8.67
C SER A 20 3.31 8.99 7.13
N TYR A 21 2.36 9.61 6.42
CA TYR A 21 2.39 9.66 4.95
C TYR A 21 3.67 10.29 4.39
N PRO A 22 4.22 11.38 4.97
CA PRO A 22 5.52 11.92 4.54
C PRO A 22 6.68 10.92 4.75
N GLU A 23 6.75 10.25 5.90
CA GLU A 23 7.82 9.28 6.19
C GLU A 23 7.77 8.10 5.22
N ILE A 24 6.58 7.55 4.98
CA ILE A 24 6.38 6.52 3.96
C ILE A 24 6.84 7.05 2.60
N GLY A 25 6.39 8.24 2.18
CA GLY A 25 6.79 8.85 0.92
C GLY A 25 8.31 8.97 0.75
N ALA A 26 9.01 9.38 1.81
CA ALA A 26 10.46 9.45 1.86
C ALA A 26 11.12 8.08 1.60
N HIS A 27 10.66 7.01 2.25
CA HIS A 27 11.15 5.64 2.04
C HIS A 27 10.86 5.11 0.62
N PHE A 28 9.83 5.62 -0.05
CA PHE A 28 9.48 5.24 -1.43
C PHE A 28 10.09 6.16 -2.49
N GLY A 29 11.30 6.67 -2.24
CA GLY A 29 12.07 7.48 -3.19
C GLY A 29 11.72 8.97 -3.17
N GLY A 30 11.43 9.52 -1.99
CA GLY A 30 11.12 10.95 -1.84
C GLY A 30 9.78 11.36 -2.44
N ARG A 31 8.80 10.45 -2.45
CA ARG A 31 7.46 10.73 -2.98
C ARG A 31 6.67 11.65 -2.07
N ASP A 32 5.87 12.51 -2.70
CA ASP A 32 4.98 13.39 -1.97
C ASP A 32 3.95 12.58 -1.15
N HIS A 33 3.64 13.08 0.04
CA HIS A 33 2.67 12.47 0.95
C HIS A 33 1.30 12.24 0.30
N SER A 34 0.85 13.13 -0.58
CA SER A 34 -0.40 12.97 -1.35
C SER A 34 -0.37 11.75 -2.27
N SER A 35 0.82 11.39 -2.80
CA SER A 35 0.99 10.17 -3.60
C SER A 35 0.79 8.91 -2.77
N VAL A 36 1.20 8.94 -1.50
CA VAL A 36 0.99 7.83 -0.56
C VAL A 36 -0.48 7.70 -0.18
N ILE A 37 -1.16 8.82 0.06
CA ILE A 37 -2.60 8.86 0.32
C ILE A 37 -3.35 8.26 -0.87
N HIS A 38 -3.08 8.77 -2.08
CA HIS A 38 -3.72 8.28 -3.30
C HIS A 38 -3.45 6.78 -3.51
N ALA A 39 -2.22 6.33 -3.29
CA ALA A 39 -1.87 4.91 -3.39
C ALA A 39 -2.70 4.05 -2.42
N ALA A 40 -2.84 4.48 -1.16
CA ALA A 40 -3.61 3.76 -0.15
C ALA A 40 -5.11 3.69 -0.51
N GLU A 41 -5.68 4.78 -1.01
CA GLU A 41 -7.07 4.83 -1.46
C GLU A 41 -7.33 3.92 -2.67
N VAL A 42 -6.43 3.95 -3.67
CA VAL A 42 -6.52 3.09 -4.86
C VAL A 42 -6.49 1.60 -4.49
N VAL A 43 -5.59 1.21 -3.57
CA VAL A 43 -5.51 -0.18 -3.11
C VAL A 43 -6.76 -0.57 -2.34
N LYS A 44 -7.23 0.28 -1.42
CA LYS A 44 -8.45 0.02 -0.65
C LYS A 44 -9.67 -0.16 -1.56
N ALA A 45 -9.83 0.69 -2.58
CA ALA A 45 -10.89 0.56 -3.56
C ALA A 45 -10.79 -0.74 -4.35
N LYS A 46 -9.58 -1.13 -4.80
CA LYS A 46 -9.37 -2.37 -5.55
C LYS A 46 -9.61 -3.63 -4.72
N ILE A 47 -9.26 -3.63 -3.44
CA ILE A 47 -9.59 -4.72 -2.50
C ILE A 47 -11.11 -4.86 -2.32
N GLY A 48 -11.85 -3.75 -2.34
CA GLY A 48 -13.31 -3.76 -2.27
C GLY A 48 -13.97 -4.27 -3.56
N ALA A 49 -13.37 -3.98 -4.72
CA ALA A 49 -13.96 -4.26 -6.03
C ALA A 49 -13.51 -5.57 -6.69
N ASN A 50 -12.41 -6.18 -6.26
CA ASN A 50 -11.83 -7.36 -6.89
C ASN A 50 -11.31 -8.37 -5.84
N ASP A 51 -11.93 -9.55 -5.81
CA ASP A 51 -11.60 -10.60 -4.84
C ASP A 51 -10.20 -11.18 -5.05
N GLN A 52 -9.71 -11.27 -6.29
CA GLN A 52 -8.33 -11.72 -6.57
C GLN A 52 -7.31 -10.73 -6.00
N VAL A 53 -7.58 -9.42 -6.09
CA VAL A 53 -6.72 -8.39 -5.49
C VAL A 53 -6.73 -8.51 -3.96
N ARG A 54 -7.91 -8.75 -3.36
CA ARG A 54 -8.03 -8.98 -1.92
C ARG A 54 -7.19 -10.18 -1.48
N GLU A 55 -7.29 -11.29 -2.20
CA GLU A 55 -6.52 -12.51 -1.91
C GLU A 55 -5.02 -12.27 -2.03
N ILE A 56 -4.57 -11.65 -3.12
CA ILE A 56 -3.14 -11.34 -3.33
C ILE A 56 -2.59 -10.44 -2.22
N VAL A 57 -3.30 -9.36 -1.85
CA VAL A 57 -2.84 -8.46 -0.77
C VAL A 57 -2.86 -9.21 0.56
N GLY A 58 -3.88 -10.02 0.83
CA GLY A 58 -3.96 -10.85 2.04
C GLY A 58 -2.81 -11.85 2.16
N GLU A 59 -2.43 -12.49 1.06
CA GLU A 59 -1.29 -13.42 1.03
C GLU A 59 0.05 -12.71 1.25
N ILE A 60 0.24 -11.52 0.68
CA ILE A 60 1.43 -10.69 0.95
C ILE A 60 1.46 -10.29 2.42
N GLU A 61 0.32 -9.82 2.96
CA GLU A 61 0.18 -9.41 4.36
C GLU A 61 0.48 -10.57 5.32
N LYS A 62 -0.03 -11.76 5.02
CA LYS A 62 0.24 -12.99 5.80
C LYS A 62 1.73 -13.36 5.79
N LYS A 63 2.41 -13.22 4.65
CA LYS A 63 3.86 -13.49 4.55
C LYS A 63 4.74 -12.46 5.25
N LEU A 64 4.24 -11.25 5.47
CA LEU A 64 4.99 -10.19 6.17
C LEU A 64 4.82 -10.25 7.69
N LEU A 65 3.71 -10.81 8.18
CA LEU A 65 3.32 -10.78 9.60
C LEU A 65 3.27 -12.15 10.27
N GLY A 66 3.29 -13.23 9.49
CA GLY A 66 3.46 -14.61 9.97
C GLY A 66 4.92 -15.00 9.94
#